data_AF-A0A959H9M2-F1
#
_entry.id   AF-A0A959H9M2-F1
#
_cell.length_a   1.000
_cell.length_b   1.000
_cell.length_c   1.000
_cell.angle_alpha   90.00
_cell.angle_beta   90.00
_cell.angle_gamma   90.00
#
_symmetry.space_group_name_H-M   'P 1'
#
loop_
_entity.id
_entity.type
_entity.pdbx_description
1 polymer ?
#
loop_
_entity_poly.entity_id
_entity_poly.type
_entity_poly.pdbx_seq_one_letter_code
_entity_poly.pdbx_strand_id
1 'polypeptide(L)'
;GADDSQDCSGGTTELIFTPSYGRVHYVLVQGTSIGDFNLTLDCNADPFPEDPGPTPTNNDDCSGAIAVSCGDVVSGTTVGFNDSNPSACGGGGDGASAGVWYTITGNGDVITASLCGSGFDTQIAVYSGSCGSLSCVTGNDDFCGLQSQASWPS
;
A
#
# COMPACT_ATOMS: atom_id res chain seq x y z
N GLY A 1 19.93 7.10 -19.67
CA GLY A 1 19.75 8.25 -18.78
C GLY A 1 20.05 9.49 -19.58
N ALA A 2 19.20 10.51 -19.47
CA ALA A 2 19.59 11.88 -19.81
C ALA A 2 20.54 12.35 -18.69
N ASP A 3 21.60 13.07 -19.04
CA ASP A 3 22.58 13.61 -18.07
C ASP A 3 22.09 14.89 -17.37
N ASP A 4 20.88 15.35 -17.69
CA ASP A 4 20.35 16.66 -17.27
C ASP A 4 18.97 16.59 -16.58
N SER A 5 18.61 15.50 -15.88
CA SER A 5 17.37 15.50 -15.08
C SER A 5 17.47 16.46 -13.88
N GLN A 6 16.38 17.19 -13.64
CA GLN A 6 16.30 18.44 -12.87
C GLN A 6 16.71 18.37 -11.37
N ASP A 7 17.05 17.21 -10.82
CA ASP A 7 17.33 17.01 -9.38
C ASP A 7 18.77 16.62 -9.01
N CYS A 8 19.70 16.52 -9.96
CA CYS A 8 21.09 16.13 -9.65
C CYS A 8 22.04 17.33 -9.61
N SER A 9 22.20 17.99 -8.45
CA SER A 9 23.30 18.96 -8.25
C SER A 9 24.57 18.24 -7.77
N GLY A 10 25.67 18.31 -8.54
CA GLY A 10 26.99 17.76 -8.12
C GLY A 10 27.72 16.84 -9.10
N GLY A 11 27.23 16.64 -10.33
CA GLY A 11 27.87 15.75 -11.32
C GLY A 11 27.65 14.27 -11.05
N THR A 12 26.63 13.93 -10.27
CA THR A 12 26.18 12.56 -10.02
C THR A 12 25.07 12.19 -11.01
N THR A 13 24.98 10.91 -11.36
CA THR A 13 23.92 10.37 -12.21
C THR A 13 23.27 9.19 -11.51
N GLU A 14 21.94 9.17 -11.48
CA GLU A 14 21.14 8.09 -10.90
C GLU A 14 20.29 7.42 -11.99
N LEU A 15 20.12 6.10 -11.88
CA LEU A 15 19.26 5.32 -12.78
C LEU A 15 18.51 4.26 -11.98
N ILE A 16 17.18 4.31 -12.02
CA ILE A 16 16.30 3.30 -11.43
C ILE A 16 15.62 2.53 -12.58
N PHE A 17 15.65 1.20 -12.52
CA PHE A 17 14.91 0.34 -13.45
C PHE A 17 14.57 -1.01 -12.81
N THR A 18 13.50 -1.65 -13.28
CA THR A 18 13.09 -2.98 -12.82
C THR A 18 13.60 -4.06 -13.78
N PRO A 19 14.61 -4.88 -13.42
CA PRO A 19 15.06 -5.99 -14.26
C PRO A 19 14.02 -7.12 -14.30
N SER A 20 13.94 -7.84 -15.42
CA SER A 20 13.14 -9.07 -15.47
C SER A 20 13.91 -10.23 -14.83
N TYR A 21 13.19 -11.06 -14.07
CA TYR A 21 13.78 -12.16 -13.30
C TYR A 21 14.63 -13.11 -14.18
N GLY A 22 15.83 -13.45 -13.69
CA GLY A 22 16.72 -14.44 -14.30
C GLY A 22 17.57 -13.93 -15.47
N ARG A 23 17.61 -12.62 -15.76
CA ARG A 23 18.50 -12.04 -16.78
C ARG A 23 19.79 -11.49 -16.17
N VAL A 24 20.87 -11.59 -16.95
CA VAL A 24 22.17 -10.98 -16.61
C VAL A 24 22.19 -9.54 -17.12
N HIS A 25 22.62 -8.62 -16.26
CA HIS A 25 22.76 -7.20 -16.56
C HIS A 25 24.24 -6.77 -16.45
N TYR A 26 24.64 -5.82 -17.28
CA TYR A 26 26.00 -5.27 -17.32
C TYR A 26 25.94 -3.77 -17.02
N VAL A 27 26.76 -3.29 -16.07
CA VAL A 27 26.85 -1.87 -15.69
C VAL A 27 28.19 -1.31 -16.20
N LEU A 28 28.14 -0.31 -17.08
CA LEU A 28 29.32 0.38 -17.60
C LEU A 28 29.46 1.75 -16.91
N VAL A 29 30.59 1.98 -16.26
CA VAL A 29 30.99 3.30 -15.72
C VAL A 29 32.04 3.90 -16.64
N GLN A 30 31.79 5.09 -17.20
CA GLN A 30 32.73 5.79 -18.09
C GLN A 30 32.60 7.31 -17.95
N GLY A 31 33.66 8.04 -18.31
CA GLY A 31 33.69 9.50 -18.34
C GLY A 31 34.62 10.03 -19.44
N THR A 32 34.63 11.34 -19.66
CA THR A 32 35.50 12.01 -20.65
C THR A 32 36.95 12.18 -20.17
N SER A 33 37.24 11.79 -18.92
CA SER A 33 38.57 11.78 -18.28
C SER A 33 38.70 10.56 -17.36
N ILE A 34 39.92 10.27 -16.89
CA ILE A 34 40.23 9.12 -16.02
C ILE A 34 40.31 9.58 -14.56
N GLY A 35 39.67 8.86 -13.65
CA GLY A 35 39.71 9.12 -12.20
C GLY A 35 39.03 8.03 -11.37
N ASP A 36 39.17 8.13 -10.05
CA ASP A 36 38.52 7.22 -9.09
C ASP A 36 37.00 7.45 -9.05
N PHE A 37 36.23 6.38 -8.83
CA PHE A 37 34.77 6.45 -8.70
C PHE A 37 34.28 5.55 -7.57
N ASN A 38 33.10 5.88 -7.04
CA ASN A 38 32.34 5.03 -6.12
C ASN A 38 31.05 4.58 -6.82
N LEU A 39 30.80 3.27 -6.89
CA LEU A 39 29.56 2.68 -7.40
C LEU A 39 28.85 1.96 -6.25
N THR A 40 27.62 2.37 -5.96
CA THR A 40 26.73 1.69 -5.03
C THR A 40 25.60 1.03 -5.83
N LEU A 41 25.31 -0.24 -5.54
CA LEU A 41 24.19 -0.98 -6.13
C LEU A 41 23.23 -1.34 -5.01
N ASP A 42 22.01 -0.82 -5.07
CA ASP A 42 20.92 -1.20 -4.18
C ASP A 42 19.90 -2.05 -4.95
N CYS A 43 19.75 -3.30 -4.55
CA CYS A 43 18.82 -4.26 -5.17
C CYS A 43 17.42 -4.23 -4.56
N ASN A 44 17.18 -3.33 -3.60
CA ASN A 44 15.89 -3.14 -2.91
C ASN A 44 15.42 -1.69 -2.98
N ALA A 45 15.93 -0.89 -3.92
CA ALA A 45 15.51 0.49 -4.10
C ALA A 45 14.03 0.53 -4.54
N ASP A 46 13.17 0.85 -3.59
CA ASP A 46 11.80 1.33 -3.84
C ASP A 46 11.90 2.67 -4.61
N PRO A 47 11.17 2.88 -5.72
CA PRO A 47 11.10 4.18 -6.37
C PRO A 47 10.56 5.30 -5.46
N PHE A 48 10.04 5.00 -4.26
CA PHE A 48 9.61 5.97 -3.25
C PHE A 48 10.34 5.78 -1.91
N PRO A 49 11.26 6.68 -1.52
CA PRO A 49 12.13 6.45 -0.39
C PRO A 49 11.64 7.16 0.89
N GLU A 50 10.55 6.74 1.55
CA GLU A 50 10.28 7.16 2.95
C GLU A 50 9.62 6.05 3.80
N ASP A 51 10.42 5.54 4.75
CA ASP A 51 10.12 4.74 5.96
C ASP A 51 10.31 3.21 5.92
N PRO A 52 11.34 2.65 6.61
CA PRO A 52 11.44 1.23 6.86
C PRO A 52 10.50 0.85 8.02
N GLY A 53 9.20 1.01 7.80
CA GLY A 53 8.18 0.34 8.59
C GLY A 53 8.31 -1.19 8.44
N PRO A 54 7.84 -1.98 9.42
CA PRO A 54 7.96 -3.44 9.35
C PRO A 54 7.37 -3.92 8.03
N THR A 55 8.16 -4.68 7.27
CA THR A 55 7.82 -5.28 5.97
C THR A 55 6.31 -5.43 5.81
N PRO A 56 5.66 -4.71 4.87
CA PRO A 56 4.25 -4.91 4.61
C PRO A 56 4.06 -6.39 4.28
N THR A 57 3.44 -7.14 5.19
CA THR A 57 2.56 -8.24 4.83
C THR A 57 1.76 -7.76 3.62
N ASN A 58 1.72 -8.53 2.53
CA ASN A 58 1.28 -8.08 1.22
C ASN A 58 -0.22 -7.75 1.10
N ASN A 59 -0.86 -7.19 2.14
CA ASN A 59 -2.28 -6.85 2.16
C ASN A 59 -2.62 -5.54 1.45
N ASP A 60 -1.90 -5.30 0.37
CA ASP A 60 -2.07 -4.19 -0.55
C ASP A 60 -3.18 -4.47 -1.57
N ASP A 61 -3.65 -5.72 -1.63
CA ASP A 61 -4.85 -6.10 -2.35
C ASP A 61 -5.66 -7.15 -1.58
N CYS A 62 -6.84 -7.47 -2.09
CA CYS A 62 -7.69 -8.49 -1.49
C CYS A 62 -7.09 -9.91 -1.51
N SER A 63 -6.04 -10.18 -2.29
CA SER A 63 -5.40 -11.48 -2.38
C SER A 63 -4.38 -11.71 -1.27
N GLY A 64 -3.77 -10.62 -0.77
CA GLY A 64 -2.87 -10.62 0.39
C GLY A 64 -3.52 -10.22 1.71
N ALA A 65 -4.84 -10.05 1.74
CA ALA A 65 -5.60 -9.64 2.91
C ALA A 65 -5.28 -10.48 4.16
N ILE A 66 -4.98 -9.82 5.28
CA ILE A 66 -4.62 -10.49 6.53
C ILE A 66 -5.88 -10.95 7.26
N ALA A 67 -5.90 -12.20 7.72
CA ALA A 67 -7.02 -12.73 8.50
C ALA A 67 -7.05 -12.14 9.92
N VAL A 68 -8.23 -11.68 10.33
CA VAL A 68 -8.53 -11.20 11.69
C VAL A 68 -9.77 -11.91 12.24
N SER A 69 -9.93 -11.88 13.56
CA SER A 69 -11.03 -12.49 14.31
C SER A 69 -11.75 -11.47 15.18
N CYS A 70 -13.01 -11.76 15.55
CA CYS A 70 -13.73 -10.93 16.51
C CYS A 70 -12.99 -10.86 17.85
N GLY A 71 -12.76 -9.64 18.34
CA GLY A 71 -12.00 -9.36 19.57
C GLY A 71 -10.55 -8.94 19.32
N ASP A 72 -10.05 -9.07 18.09
CA ASP A 72 -8.73 -8.56 17.73
C ASP A 72 -8.70 -7.02 17.74
N VAL A 73 -7.55 -6.48 18.15
CA VAL A 73 -7.21 -5.06 18.00
C VAL A 73 -5.96 -4.99 17.14
N VAL A 74 -6.11 -4.49 15.91
CA VAL A 74 -5.02 -4.39 14.95
C VAL A 74 -4.55 -2.94 14.86
N SER A 75 -3.24 -2.74 14.92
CA SER A 75 -2.61 -1.46 14.62
C SER A 75 -1.82 -1.60 13.32
N GLY A 76 -1.88 -0.58 12.46
CA GLY A 76 -1.22 -0.59 11.17
C GLY A 76 -1.09 0.81 10.59
N THR A 77 -0.60 0.89 9.36
CA THR A 77 -0.43 2.12 8.59
C THR A 77 -0.88 1.87 7.15
N THR A 78 -1.42 2.90 6.50
CA THR A 78 -1.71 2.91 5.05
C THR A 78 -0.57 3.54 4.25
N VAL A 79 0.49 4.02 4.91
CA VAL A 79 1.67 4.59 4.24
C VAL A 79 2.36 3.50 3.42
N GLY A 80 2.65 3.79 2.15
CA GLY A 80 3.33 2.87 1.23
C GLY A 80 2.42 1.83 0.56
N PHE A 81 1.09 1.91 0.77
CA PHE A 81 0.10 1.06 0.11
C PHE A 81 -0.50 1.73 -1.13
N ASN A 82 -1.02 0.94 -2.06
CA ASN A 82 -1.64 1.38 -3.30
C ASN A 82 -3.05 1.96 -3.07
N ASP A 83 -3.45 2.85 -3.97
CA ASP A 83 -4.78 3.48 -4.03
C ASP A 83 -5.77 2.72 -4.93
N SER A 84 -5.41 1.52 -5.39
CA SER A 84 -6.19 0.72 -6.34
C SER A 84 -7.31 -0.09 -5.66
N ASN A 85 -8.08 0.59 -4.81
CA ASN A 85 -9.23 0.02 -4.12
C ASN A 85 -10.42 -0.18 -5.08
N PRO A 86 -11.38 -1.08 -4.75
CA PRO A 86 -12.57 -1.30 -5.57
C PRO A 86 -13.44 -0.05 -5.59
N SER A 87 -14.53 -0.09 -6.36
CA SER A 87 -15.51 1.01 -6.32
C SER A 87 -16.10 1.19 -4.92
N ALA A 88 -16.46 2.44 -4.62
CA ALA A 88 -17.07 2.85 -3.37
C ALA A 88 -18.22 1.92 -2.94
N CYS A 89 -18.25 1.59 -1.65
CA CYS A 89 -19.26 0.78 -1.01
C CYS A 89 -19.79 1.52 0.22
N GLY A 90 -21.08 1.91 0.20
CA GLY A 90 -21.72 2.57 1.34
C GLY A 90 -21.12 3.92 1.78
N GLY A 91 -20.27 4.54 0.94
CA GLY A 91 -19.56 5.78 1.29
C GLY A 91 -18.09 5.56 1.70
N GLY A 92 -17.64 4.32 1.89
CA GLY A 92 -16.22 4.01 2.07
C GLY A 92 -15.60 3.34 0.83
N GLY A 93 -14.27 3.32 0.76
CA GLY A 93 -13.52 2.60 -0.27
C GLY A 93 -13.67 3.23 -1.65
N ASP A 94 -13.68 4.55 -1.74
CA ASP A 94 -13.91 5.30 -2.98
C ASP A 94 -12.74 5.29 -3.99
N GLY A 95 -11.65 4.57 -3.68
CA GLY A 95 -10.47 4.48 -4.54
C GLY A 95 -9.64 5.76 -4.60
N ALA A 96 -9.92 6.74 -3.74
CA ALA A 96 -9.21 8.02 -3.74
C ALA A 96 -7.92 8.02 -2.90
N SER A 97 -7.65 6.96 -2.14
CA SER A 97 -6.52 6.88 -1.21
C SER A 97 -6.08 5.43 -0.95
N ALA A 98 -4.88 5.30 -0.40
CA ALA A 98 -4.27 4.02 -0.06
C ALA A 98 -5.09 3.21 0.94
N GLY A 99 -5.20 1.89 0.71
CA GLY A 99 -5.97 0.98 1.55
C GLY A 99 -5.17 -0.21 2.05
N VAL A 100 -5.57 -0.76 3.19
CA VAL A 100 -5.04 -2.03 3.72
C VAL A 100 -6.16 -3.05 3.84
N TRP A 101 -5.87 -4.28 3.42
CA TRP A 101 -6.88 -5.33 3.33
C TRP A 101 -6.84 -6.31 4.50
N TYR A 102 -8.02 -6.65 5.01
CA TYR A 102 -8.21 -7.67 6.02
C TYR A 102 -9.35 -8.61 5.62
N THR A 103 -9.29 -9.85 6.07
CA THR A 103 -10.40 -10.81 5.96
C THR A 103 -10.91 -11.20 7.33
N ILE A 104 -12.22 -11.38 7.44
CA ILE A 104 -12.86 -11.90 8.64
C ILE A 104 -13.90 -12.94 8.22
N THR A 105 -13.93 -14.07 8.92
CA THR A 105 -14.94 -15.10 8.68
C THR A 105 -16.17 -14.79 9.52
N GLY A 106 -17.34 -14.74 8.88
CA GLY A 106 -18.61 -14.54 9.55
C GLY A 106 -18.94 -15.67 10.51
N ASN A 107 -19.59 -15.34 11.62
CA ASN A 107 -19.96 -16.28 12.68
C ASN A 107 -21.48 -16.43 12.83
N GLY A 108 -22.28 -15.78 11.96
CA GLY A 108 -23.74 -15.78 12.03
C GLY A 108 -24.32 -14.67 12.92
N ASP A 109 -23.48 -13.87 13.59
CA ASP A 109 -23.87 -12.70 14.36
C ASP A 109 -23.56 -11.40 13.59
N VAL A 110 -23.92 -10.26 14.19
CA VAL A 110 -23.51 -8.93 13.69
C VAL A 110 -22.05 -8.67 14.05
N ILE A 111 -21.25 -8.35 13.04
CA ILE A 111 -19.86 -7.90 13.21
C ILE A 111 -19.84 -6.38 13.11
N THR A 112 -19.01 -5.74 13.95
CA THR A 112 -18.72 -4.30 13.90
C THR A 112 -17.23 -4.07 13.77
N ALA A 113 -16.83 -3.32 12.75
CA ALA A 113 -15.48 -2.80 12.57
C ALA A 113 -15.49 -1.29 12.86
N SER A 114 -14.54 -0.80 13.66
CA SER A 114 -14.49 0.58 14.14
C SER A 114 -13.07 1.12 14.10
N LEU A 115 -12.88 2.28 13.46
CA LEU A 115 -11.61 3.02 13.43
C LEU A 115 -11.64 4.27 14.31
N CYS A 116 -12.68 4.44 15.13
CA CYS A 116 -12.76 5.52 16.10
C CYS A 116 -11.50 5.61 16.98
N GLY A 117 -10.94 6.81 17.09
CA GLY A 117 -9.67 7.06 17.79
C GLY A 117 -8.45 7.09 16.88
N SER A 118 -8.59 6.81 15.58
CA SER A 118 -7.54 7.05 14.59
C SER A 118 -7.22 8.54 14.44
N GLY A 119 -5.96 8.85 14.11
CA GLY A 119 -5.47 10.22 14.03
C GLY A 119 -5.72 10.95 12.70
N PHE A 120 -6.49 10.37 11.78
CA PHE A 120 -6.72 10.89 10.44
C PHE A 120 -8.14 10.55 9.95
N ASP A 121 -8.52 11.09 8.81
CA ASP A 121 -9.81 10.84 8.17
C ASP A 121 -9.87 9.43 7.57
N THR A 122 -10.79 8.56 8.03
CA THR A 122 -10.75 7.11 7.71
C THR A 122 -12.02 6.64 7.01
N GLN A 123 -11.88 5.79 6.00
CA GLN A 123 -13.00 5.07 5.39
C GLN A 123 -12.96 3.56 5.70
N ILE A 124 -14.13 2.94 5.87
CA ILE A 124 -14.30 1.48 5.93
C ILE A 124 -15.24 1.05 4.81
N ALA A 125 -14.83 0.02 4.06
CA ALA A 125 -15.67 -0.71 3.13
C ALA A 125 -15.59 -2.21 3.41
N VAL A 126 -16.74 -2.87 3.36
CA VAL A 126 -16.89 -4.31 3.61
C VAL A 126 -17.44 -4.94 2.34
N TYR A 127 -16.71 -5.95 1.86
CA TYR A 127 -17.06 -6.71 0.67
C TYR A 127 -17.21 -8.19 0.99
N SER A 128 -17.96 -8.89 0.15
CA SER A 128 -18.10 -10.35 0.15
C SER A 128 -17.74 -10.91 -1.23
N GLY A 129 -17.66 -12.25 -1.34
CA GLY A 129 -17.27 -12.93 -2.57
C GLY A 129 -15.77 -13.22 -2.63
N SER A 130 -15.27 -13.51 -3.83
CA SER A 130 -13.85 -13.78 -4.07
C SER A 130 -13.11 -12.53 -4.52
N CYS A 131 -11.81 -12.46 -4.21
CA CYS A 131 -10.94 -11.42 -4.75
C CYS A 131 -11.02 -11.44 -6.30
N GLY A 132 -11.24 -10.27 -6.91
CA GLY A 132 -11.55 -10.13 -8.34
C GLY A 132 -13.05 -10.19 -8.72
N SER A 133 -13.93 -10.53 -7.78
CA SER A 133 -15.39 -10.53 -7.96
C SER A 133 -16.12 -10.12 -6.67
N LEU A 134 -15.65 -9.02 -6.07
CA LEU A 134 -16.16 -8.52 -4.78
C LEU A 134 -17.56 -7.90 -4.94
N SER A 135 -18.42 -8.17 -3.97
CA SER A 135 -19.76 -7.58 -3.84
C SER A 135 -19.84 -6.72 -2.60
N CYS A 136 -20.27 -5.47 -2.75
CA CYS A 136 -20.44 -4.52 -1.64
C CYS A 136 -21.45 -5.06 -0.61
N VAL A 137 -21.05 -5.10 0.66
CA VAL A 137 -21.89 -5.43 1.80
C VAL A 137 -22.33 -4.16 2.51
N THR A 138 -21.36 -3.34 2.92
CA THR A 138 -21.59 -2.06 3.59
C THR A 138 -20.31 -1.22 3.58
N GLY A 139 -20.41 0.06 3.91
CA GLY A 139 -19.25 0.88 4.22
C GLY A 139 -19.70 2.19 4.85
N ASN A 140 -18.71 2.98 5.30
CA ASN A 140 -18.93 4.26 5.94
C ASN A 140 -17.64 5.09 5.93
N ASP A 141 -17.81 6.41 5.88
CA ASP A 141 -16.73 7.41 5.91
C ASP A 141 -16.68 8.08 7.30
N ASP A 142 -17.82 8.66 7.72
CA ASP A 142 -17.93 9.39 8.97
C ASP A 142 -18.85 8.70 9.99
N PHE A 143 -18.37 8.53 11.22
CA PHE A 143 -19.18 8.04 12.34
C PHE A 143 -18.91 8.80 13.64
N CYS A 144 -17.66 8.84 14.09
CA CYS A 144 -17.26 9.37 15.39
C CYS A 144 -16.37 10.62 15.24
N GLY A 145 -16.82 11.53 14.37
CA GLY A 145 -15.99 12.60 13.80
C GLY A 145 -15.61 12.20 12.38
N LEU A 146 -14.34 12.38 12.02
CA LEU A 146 -13.77 11.99 10.73
C LEU A 146 -13.36 10.51 10.67
N GLN A 147 -13.87 9.69 11.60
CA GLN A 147 -13.50 8.27 11.68
C GLN A 147 -14.71 7.40 11.42
N SER A 148 -14.48 6.26 10.76
CA SER A 148 -15.52 5.36 10.29
C SER A 148 -15.78 4.22 11.26
N GLN A 149 -17.01 3.71 11.15
CA GLN A 149 -17.47 2.47 11.75
C GLN A 149 -18.51 1.86 10.83
N ALA A 150 -18.48 0.53 10.68
CA ALA A 150 -19.47 -0.21 9.91
C ALA A 150 -19.90 -1.46 10.68
N SER A 151 -21.19 -1.80 10.60
CA SER A 151 -21.77 -3.03 11.16
C SER A 151 -22.58 -3.78 10.11
N TRP A 152 -22.48 -5.10 10.08
CA TRP A 152 -23.20 -5.96 9.13
C TRP A 152 -23.50 -7.33 9.74
N PRO A 153 -24.61 -7.99 9.31
CA PRO A 153 -24.82 -9.41 9.61
C PRO A 153 -23.79 -10.26 8.86
N SER A 154 -23.16 -11.22 9.55
CA SER A 154 -22.07 -12.03 9.01
C SER A 154 -22.46 -13.46 8.65
#